data_AF-M4D377-F1
#
_entry.id   AF-M4D377-F1
#
_cell.length_a   1.000
_cell.length_b   1.000
_cell.length_c   1.000
_cell.angle_alpha   90.00
_cell.angle_beta   90.00
_cell.angle_gamma   90.00
#
_symmetry.space_group_name_H-M   'P 1'
#
loop_
_entity.id
_entity.type
_entity.pdbx_description
1 polymer ?
#
loop_
_entity_poly.entity_id
_entity_poly.type
_entity_poly.pdbx_seq_one_letter_code
_entity_poly.pdbx_strand_id
1 'polypeptide(L)'
;MGTFLRCKECSFALHEECARLPQEMDHPLHRHRLTLKVKMNINEGFFTCSVCKQYHCGFMYKCRYCGTFKMDAKCASFTEPFKHITHRCPLYLRLENHGYNTSSYLCCGCHKKYPTIVATCTTCEDFSFDFKCLNLPPVVRFKYDIHPLYLYFDTEHNKKQLLEKRQESYSWCDVCEEEIHENLLFYICFDCRISLHVKCILGNYPYMKPGHNIKVEDLNIQIASNTGACRPMCHKCHSLCRDKLVFKEEDLCFCSLTCIRYYL
;
A
#
# COMPACT_ATOMS: atom_id res chain seq x y z
N MET A 1 9.69 15.53 -5.58
CA MET A 1 9.97 15.50 -4.12
C MET A 1 9.41 16.79 -3.52
N GLY A 2 8.65 16.70 -2.43
CA GLY A 2 7.99 17.85 -1.80
C GLY A 2 8.84 18.52 -0.73
N THR A 3 8.40 19.70 -0.28
CA THR A 3 9.02 20.46 0.82
C THR A 3 8.59 19.91 2.19
N PHE A 4 9.45 20.05 3.19
CA PHE A 4 9.23 19.55 4.55
C PHE A 4 9.29 20.69 5.56
N LEU A 5 8.32 20.72 6.48
CA LEU A 5 8.38 21.48 7.71
C LEU A 5 9.08 20.62 8.77
N ARG A 6 10.12 21.17 9.40
CA ARG A 6 10.85 20.52 10.50
C ARG A 6 10.59 21.26 11.80
N CYS A 7 10.34 20.51 12.87
CA CYS A 7 10.36 21.08 14.21
C CYS A 7 11.79 21.50 14.56
N LYS A 8 11.96 22.64 15.20
CA LYS A 8 13.29 23.10 15.68
C LYS A 8 13.70 22.43 17.00
N GLU A 9 12.71 21.98 17.78
CA GLU A 9 12.90 21.45 19.14
C GLU A 9 12.98 19.92 19.17
N CYS A 10 12.54 19.23 18.12
CA CYS A 10 12.61 17.77 18.03
C CYS A 10 12.86 17.29 16.60
N SER A 11 13.15 16.01 16.43
CA SER A 11 13.41 15.38 15.13
C SER A 11 12.17 15.18 14.24
N PHE A 12 11.02 15.75 14.63
CA PHE A 12 9.79 15.64 13.86
C PHE A 12 9.85 16.46 12.57
N ALA A 13 9.48 15.83 11.46
CA ALA A 13 9.35 16.46 10.16
C ALA A 13 8.05 16.02 9.48
N LEU A 14 7.43 16.92 8.73
CA LEU A 14 6.18 16.66 7.99
C LEU A 14 6.24 17.32 6.62
N HIS A 15 5.71 16.68 5.58
CA HIS A 15 5.54 17.35 4.29
C HIS A 15 4.63 18.57 4.44
N GLU A 16 4.93 19.67 3.77
CA GLU A 16 4.06 20.86 3.78
C GLU A 16 2.62 20.53 3.35
N GLU A 17 2.46 19.71 2.33
CA GLU A 17 1.15 19.24 1.86
C GLU A 17 0.41 18.45 2.95
N CYS A 18 1.11 17.57 3.66
CA CYS A 18 0.53 16.82 4.78
C CYS A 18 0.17 17.73 5.96
N ALA A 19 0.89 18.83 6.17
CA ALA A 19 0.59 19.82 7.21
C ALA A 19 -0.66 20.67 6.87
N ARG A 20 -0.98 20.82 5.58
CA ARG A 20 -2.13 21.57 5.06
C ARG A 20 -3.36 20.69 4.79
N LEU A 21 -3.35 19.44 5.22
CA LEU A 21 -4.52 18.57 5.09
C LEU A 21 -5.74 19.21 5.78
N PRO A 22 -6.92 19.21 5.12
CA PRO A 22 -8.12 19.81 5.71
C PRO A 22 -8.51 19.10 7.01
N GLN A 23 -8.86 19.89 8.03
CA GLN A 23 -9.29 19.31 9.31
C GLN A 23 -10.61 18.54 9.20
N GLU A 24 -11.49 18.98 8.30
CA GLU A 24 -12.74 18.30 8.00
C GLU A 24 -12.99 18.33 6.50
N MET A 25 -13.56 17.25 5.97
CA MET A 25 -13.87 17.16 4.55
C MET A 25 -15.07 16.26 4.28
N ASP A 26 -15.76 16.56 3.18
CA ASP A 26 -16.71 15.64 2.55
C ASP A 26 -15.94 14.81 1.50
N HIS A 27 -16.33 13.55 1.32
CA HIS A 27 -15.64 12.66 0.40
C HIS A 27 -16.63 11.74 -0.34
N PRO A 28 -16.52 11.55 -1.67
CA PRO A 28 -17.48 10.75 -2.44
C PRO A 28 -17.68 9.31 -1.93
N LEU A 29 -16.64 8.72 -1.35
CA LEU A 29 -16.67 7.37 -0.77
C LEU A 29 -17.41 7.26 0.58
N HIS A 30 -17.83 8.38 1.18
CA HIS A 30 -18.52 8.37 2.46
C HIS A 30 -19.49 9.54 2.64
N ARG A 31 -20.75 9.23 2.95
CA ARG A 31 -21.83 10.22 3.06
C ARG A 31 -21.61 11.29 4.14
N HIS A 32 -20.97 10.95 5.24
CA HIS A 32 -20.79 11.88 6.36
C HIS A 32 -19.47 12.63 6.28
N ARG A 33 -19.45 13.84 6.85
CA ARG A 33 -18.23 14.62 7.00
C ARG A 33 -17.20 13.86 7.83
N LEU A 34 -15.98 13.82 7.32
CA LEU A 34 -14.85 13.17 7.96
C LEU A 34 -13.99 14.20 8.67
N THR A 35 -13.46 13.84 9.84
CA THR A 35 -12.55 14.70 10.61
C THR A 35 -11.16 14.09 10.64
N LEU A 36 -10.14 14.89 10.37
CA LEU A 36 -8.73 14.54 10.48
C LEU A 36 -8.36 14.25 11.95
N LYS A 37 -7.66 13.15 12.16
CA LYS A 37 -7.06 12.72 13.42
C LYS A 37 -5.56 12.57 13.21
N VAL A 38 -4.81 13.51 13.80
CA VAL A 38 -3.35 13.65 13.66
C VAL A 38 -2.63 12.77 14.69
N LYS A 39 -3.12 12.74 15.93
CA LYS A 39 -2.71 11.74 16.91
C LYS A 39 -3.56 10.48 16.70
N MET A 40 -2.87 9.34 16.63
CA MET A 40 -3.47 8.02 16.83
C MET A 40 -3.95 7.92 18.27
N ASN A 41 -5.01 8.65 18.65
CA ASN A 41 -5.77 8.40 19.87
C ASN A 41 -6.67 7.16 19.65
N ILE A 42 -6.06 6.11 19.11
CA ILE A 42 -6.63 4.80 18.88
C ILE A 42 -5.79 3.92 19.81
N ASN A 43 -6.43 3.18 20.70
CA ASN A 43 -5.74 2.36 21.69
C ASN A 43 -4.73 1.41 21.01
N GLU A 44 -5.04 1.02 19.77
CA GLU A 44 -4.26 0.12 18.94
C GLU A 44 -3.05 0.79 18.26
N GLY A 45 -2.96 2.11 18.09
CA GLY A 45 -1.82 2.77 17.42
C GLY A 45 -1.72 2.54 15.90
N PHE A 46 -2.66 1.82 15.29
CA PHE A 46 -2.78 1.67 13.84
C PHE A 46 -4.25 1.54 13.42
N PHE A 47 -4.48 1.51 12.11
CA PHE A 47 -5.81 1.23 11.58
C PHE A 47 -5.77 0.60 10.20
N THR A 48 -6.87 -0.04 9.82
CA THR A 48 -7.13 -0.46 8.45
C THR A 48 -7.92 0.61 7.72
N CYS A 49 -7.41 1.10 6.59
CA CYS A 49 -8.15 2.02 5.74
C CYS A 49 -9.36 1.32 5.09
N SER A 50 -10.55 1.90 5.22
CA SER A 50 -11.79 1.38 4.66
C SER A 50 -11.80 1.34 3.13
N VAL A 51 -10.92 2.10 2.47
CA VAL A 51 -10.84 2.22 1.01
C VAL A 51 -9.80 1.26 0.43
N CYS A 52 -8.51 1.45 0.72
CA CYS A 52 -7.44 0.61 0.17
C CYS A 52 -7.17 -0.68 0.96
N LYS A 53 -7.84 -0.88 2.11
CA LYS A 53 -7.71 -2.05 2.99
C LYS A 53 -6.29 -2.31 3.52
N GLN A 54 -5.41 -1.31 3.48
CA GLN A 54 -4.06 -1.40 4.02
C GLN A 54 -4.01 -0.95 5.49
N TYR A 55 -2.97 -1.37 6.20
CA TYR A 55 -2.69 -0.95 7.57
C TYR A 55 -1.82 0.30 7.59
N HIS A 56 -2.21 1.30 8.38
CA HIS A 56 -1.53 2.59 8.46
C HIS A 56 -1.23 2.98 9.91
N CYS A 57 -0.09 3.66 10.12
CA CYS A 57 0.32 4.31 11.38
C CYS A 57 0.44 5.84 11.21
N GLY A 58 -0.30 6.42 10.27
CA GLY A 58 -0.25 7.84 9.89
C GLY A 58 -1.52 8.60 10.22
N PHE A 59 -1.72 9.73 9.53
CA PHE A 59 -2.96 10.51 9.64
C PHE A 59 -4.17 9.72 9.15
N MET A 60 -5.29 9.95 9.81
CA MET A 60 -6.56 9.31 9.53
C MET A 60 -7.67 10.35 9.41
N TYR A 61 -8.57 10.15 8.47
CA TYR A 61 -9.91 10.73 8.48
C TYR A 61 -10.90 9.74 9.07
N LYS A 62 -11.64 10.16 10.10
CA LYS A 62 -12.64 9.32 10.78
C LYS A 62 -14.00 9.99 10.71
N CYS A 63 -15.04 9.19 10.49
CA CYS A 63 -16.42 9.63 10.64
C CYS A 63 -16.83 9.64 12.12
N ARG A 64 -17.51 10.70 12.57
CA ARG A 64 -18.02 10.77 13.94
C ARG A 64 -19.22 9.86 14.17
N TYR A 65 -20.04 9.65 13.15
CA TYR A 65 -21.27 8.86 13.22
C TYR A 65 -21.04 7.38 12.86
N CYS A 66 -20.14 7.10 11.91
CA CYS A 66 -19.79 5.75 11.48
C CYS A 66 -18.48 5.32 12.15
N GLY A 67 -18.59 4.67 13.31
CA GLY A 67 -17.41 4.30 14.12
C GLY A 67 -16.37 3.43 13.41
N THR A 68 -16.79 2.69 12.36
CA THR A 68 -15.95 1.77 11.59
C THR A 68 -15.27 2.40 10.37
N PHE A 69 -15.73 3.55 9.87
CA PHE A 69 -15.18 4.16 8.66
C PHE A 69 -13.95 5.00 8.99
N LYS A 70 -12.80 4.58 8.46
CA LYS A 70 -11.49 5.18 8.66
C LYS A 70 -10.78 5.26 7.31
N MET A 71 -10.30 6.42 6.91
CA MET A 71 -9.63 6.60 5.63
C MET A 71 -8.25 7.21 5.84
N ASP A 72 -7.22 6.70 5.16
CA ASP A 72 -5.89 7.30 5.23
C ASP A 72 -5.81 8.58 4.39
N ALA A 73 -4.83 9.44 4.67
CA ALA A 73 -4.69 10.73 4.00
C ALA A 73 -4.51 10.63 2.47
N LYS A 74 -3.88 9.56 1.96
CA LYS A 74 -3.69 9.38 0.51
C LYS A 74 -5.01 8.99 -0.15
N CYS A 75 -5.77 8.06 0.44
CA CYS A 75 -7.11 7.77 -0.04
C CYS A 75 -8.04 8.99 0.04
N ALA A 76 -7.89 9.82 1.08
CA ALA A 76 -8.67 11.05 1.23
C ALA A 76 -8.31 12.13 0.20
N SER A 77 -7.09 12.11 -0.31
CA SER A 77 -6.63 13.08 -1.33
C SER A 77 -7.09 12.75 -2.74
N PHE A 78 -7.78 11.63 -2.94
CA PHE A 78 -8.24 11.23 -4.26
C PHE A 78 -9.33 12.19 -4.78
N THR A 79 -9.03 12.80 -5.92
CA THR A 79 -9.97 13.61 -6.68
C THR A 79 -10.19 12.94 -8.03
N GLU A 80 -11.44 12.72 -8.41
CA GLU A 80 -11.76 12.24 -9.75
C GLU A 80 -11.42 13.30 -10.82
N PRO A 81 -10.91 12.89 -11.99
CA PRO A 81 -10.57 11.52 -12.39
C PRO A 81 -9.24 11.03 -11.78
N PHE A 82 -9.16 9.73 -11.46
CA PHE A 82 -7.92 9.12 -11.00
C PHE A 82 -6.98 8.84 -12.18
N LYS A 83 -5.75 9.32 -12.07
CA LYS A 83 -4.68 9.06 -13.05
C LYS A 83 -3.75 7.99 -12.49
N HIS A 84 -3.49 6.95 -13.28
CA HIS A 84 -2.54 5.90 -12.92
C HIS A 84 -1.41 5.85 -13.94
N ILE A 85 -0.16 5.78 -13.50
CA ILE A 85 1.00 5.87 -14.41
C ILE A 85 1.01 4.77 -15.48
N THR A 86 0.42 3.61 -15.17
CA THR A 86 0.41 2.46 -16.07
C THR A 86 -0.84 2.39 -16.97
N HIS A 87 -1.74 3.37 -16.89
CA HIS A 87 -2.96 3.42 -17.70
C HIS A 87 -3.24 4.83 -18.20
N ARG A 88 -3.42 4.97 -19.51
CA ARG A 88 -3.48 6.29 -20.18
C ARG A 88 -4.81 7.01 -19.97
N CYS A 89 -5.90 6.26 -19.92
CA CYS A 89 -7.23 6.83 -19.77
C CYS A 89 -7.49 7.21 -18.31
N PRO A 90 -8.27 8.26 -18.05
CA PRO A 90 -8.74 8.58 -16.71
C PRO A 90 -9.60 7.42 -16.16
N LEU A 91 -9.40 7.10 -14.88
CA LEU A 91 -10.24 6.16 -14.15
C LEU A 91 -11.24 6.93 -13.30
N TYR A 92 -12.43 6.36 -13.16
CA TYR A 92 -13.52 6.92 -12.37
C TYR A 92 -13.94 5.95 -11.29
N LEU A 93 -14.42 6.49 -10.18
CA LEU A 93 -14.93 5.74 -9.07
C LEU A 93 -16.18 4.98 -9.50
N ARG A 94 -16.17 3.66 -9.25
CA ARG A 94 -17.36 2.83 -9.36
C ARG A 94 -17.68 2.22 -8.00
N LEU A 95 -18.88 2.55 -7.53
CA LEU A 95 -19.48 2.04 -6.30
C LEU A 95 -20.61 1.12 -6.71
N GLU A 96 -20.52 -0.16 -6.39
CA GLU A 96 -21.66 -1.06 -6.54
C GLU A 96 -22.26 -1.40 -5.18
N ASN A 97 -23.53 -1.07 -5.01
CA ASN A 97 -24.35 -1.49 -3.88
C ASN A 97 -24.84 -2.90 -4.17
N HIS A 98 -24.10 -3.91 -3.75
CA HIS A 98 -24.55 -5.28 -3.98
C HIS A 98 -25.56 -5.73 -2.93
N GLY A 99 -26.80 -5.90 -3.37
CA GLY A 99 -27.66 -6.97 -2.88
C GLY A 99 -27.06 -8.34 -3.21
N TYR A 100 -27.60 -9.39 -2.60
CA TYR A 100 -27.13 -10.77 -2.64
C TYR A 100 -27.16 -11.37 -4.06
N ASN A 101 -26.18 -11.06 -4.94
CA ASN A 101 -25.74 -11.80 -6.14
C ASN A 101 -25.21 -10.84 -7.22
N THR A 102 -23.98 -10.36 -7.09
CA THR A 102 -23.41 -9.55 -8.18
C THR A 102 -21.90 -9.72 -8.31
N SER A 103 -21.44 -9.60 -9.55
CA SER A 103 -20.07 -9.82 -10.03
C SER A 103 -19.05 -8.91 -9.36
N SER A 104 -18.08 -9.50 -8.66
CA SER A 104 -16.91 -8.77 -8.17
C SER A 104 -16.04 -8.25 -9.30
N TYR A 105 -15.47 -7.06 -9.17
CA TYR A 105 -14.48 -6.53 -10.09
C TYR A 105 -13.13 -7.23 -9.95
N LEU A 106 -12.52 -7.61 -11.06
CA LEU A 106 -11.17 -8.15 -11.08
C LEU A 106 -10.16 -6.99 -11.24
N CYS A 107 -9.37 -6.72 -10.20
CA CYS A 107 -8.33 -5.70 -10.27
C CYS A 107 -7.22 -6.13 -11.24
N CYS A 108 -6.97 -5.36 -12.30
CA CYS A 108 -5.92 -5.61 -13.28
C CYS A 108 -4.52 -5.66 -12.65
N GLY A 109 -4.30 -4.97 -11.53
CA GLY A 109 -2.97 -4.82 -10.95
C GLY A 109 -2.55 -5.95 -10.02
N CYS A 110 -3.51 -6.67 -9.43
CA CYS A 110 -3.22 -7.74 -8.47
C CYS A 110 -4.05 -9.01 -8.68
N HIS A 111 -4.95 -9.03 -9.68
CA HIS A 111 -5.84 -10.14 -10.01
C HIS A 111 -6.72 -10.62 -8.85
N LYS A 112 -6.99 -9.75 -7.89
CA LYS A 112 -7.93 -10.03 -6.80
C LYS A 112 -9.32 -9.48 -7.13
N LYS A 113 -10.32 -10.21 -6.66
CA LYS A 113 -11.73 -9.85 -6.75
C LYS A 113 -12.11 -8.85 -5.65
N TYR A 114 -12.74 -7.75 -6.03
CA TYR A 114 -13.18 -6.71 -5.11
C TYR A 114 -14.68 -6.46 -5.27
N PRO A 115 -15.45 -6.54 -4.17
CA PRO A 115 -16.91 -6.53 -4.25
C PRO A 115 -17.56 -5.14 -4.18
N THR A 116 -16.84 -4.05 -3.91
CA THR A 116 -17.54 -2.80 -3.51
C THR A 116 -16.96 -1.48 -4.03
N ILE A 117 -15.64 -1.29 -4.07
CA ILE A 117 -15.03 0.00 -4.40
C ILE A 117 -13.83 -0.22 -5.31
N VAL A 118 -13.95 0.23 -6.56
CA VAL A 118 -12.87 0.17 -7.56
C VAL A 118 -12.83 1.45 -8.40
N ALA A 119 -11.69 1.67 -9.06
CA ALA A 119 -11.52 2.69 -10.07
C ALA A 119 -11.56 2.01 -11.46
N THR A 120 -12.48 2.42 -12.33
CA THR A 120 -12.72 1.80 -13.63
C THR A 120 -12.47 2.75 -14.79
N CYS A 121 -12.00 2.24 -15.91
CA CYS A 121 -11.95 2.99 -17.15
C CYS A 121 -13.29 2.87 -17.89
N THR A 122 -13.79 3.96 -18.46
CA THR A 122 -14.99 3.95 -19.30
C THR A 122 -14.67 3.72 -20.78
N THR A 123 -13.40 3.82 -21.17
CA THR A 123 -12.93 3.71 -22.56
C THR A 123 -12.32 2.35 -22.85
N CYS A 124 -11.61 1.77 -21.89
CA CYS A 124 -10.98 0.47 -22.04
C CYS A 124 -11.84 -0.60 -21.38
N GLU A 125 -12.17 -1.64 -22.15
CA GLU A 125 -12.94 -2.78 -21.68
C GLU A 125 -12.23 -3.49 -20.52
N ASP A 126 -13.01 -3.90 -19.51
CA ASP A 126 -12.59 -4.65 -18.32
C ASP A 126 -11.40 -4.07 -17.53
N PHE A 127 -11.11 -2.78 -17.69
CA PHE A 127 -10.01 -2.15 -16.97
C PHE A 127 -10.46 -1.60 -15.62
N SER A 128 -10.02 -2.24 -14.54
CA SER A 128 -10.29 -1.79 -13.17
C SER A 128 -9.09 -1.94 -12.24
N PHE A 129 -8.93 -1.00 -11.31
CA PHE A 129 -8.00 -1.10 -10.20
C PHE A 129 -8.72 -1.02 -8.86
N ASP A 130 -8.25 -1.82 -7.90
CA ASP A 130 -8.53 -1.55 -6.51
C ASP A 130 -7.73 -0.35 -6.02
N PHE A 131 -8.17 0.22 -4.91
CA PHE A 131 -7.48 1.38 -4.33
C PHE A 131 -6.14 1.03 -3.69
N LYS A 132 -5.80 -0.26 -3.51
CA LYS A 132 -4.45 -0.66 -3.12
C LYS A 132 -3.47 -0.49 -4.29
N CYS A 133 -3.81 -1.04 -5.46
CA CYS A 133 -2.98 -0.93 -6.66
C CYS A 133 -2.92 0.50 -7.18
N LEU A 134 -4.06 1.21 -7.17
CA LEU A 134 -4.11 2.63 -7.55
C LEU A 134 -3.20 3.51 -6.66
N ASN A 135 -2.99 3.11 -5.41
CA ASN A 135 -2.12 3.81 -4.46
C ASN A 135 -0.65 3.43 -4.54
N LEU A 136 -0.23 2.53 -5.43
CA LEU A 136 1.17 2.17 -5.52
C LEU A 136 2.01 3.38 -5.95
N PRO A 137 3.17 3.62 -5.31
CA PRO A 137 4.04 4.71 -5.72
C PRO A 137 4.55 4.48 -7.15
N PRO A 138 4.52 5.48 -8.03
CA PRO A 138 4.97 5.31 -9.40
C PRO A 138 6.48 5.05 -9.50
N VAL A 139 7.24 5.50 -8.50
CA VAL A 139 8.70 5.41 -8.45
C VAL A 139 9.13 5.05 -7.03
N VAL A 140 10.05 4.10 -6.89
CA VAL A 140 10.61 3.67 -5.60
C VAL A 140 12.12 3.58 -5.66
N ARG A 141 12.77 3.80 -4.53
CA ARG A 141 14.22 3.57 -4.39
C ARG A 141 14.49 2.14 -3.96
N PHE A 142 15.50 1.54 -4.57
CA PHE A 142 15.99 0.23 -4.18
C PHE A 142 17.37 0.37 -3.54
N LYS A 143 17.57 -0.20 -2.36
CA LYS A 143 18.81 0.02 -1.58
C LYS A 143 20.07 -0.54 -2.24
N TYR A 144 19.91 -1.45 -3.20
CA TYR A 144 21.02 -2.12 -3.90
C TYR A 144 21.28 -1.54 -5.27
N ASP A 145 20.60 -0.45 -5.63
CA ASP A 145 20.72 0.19 -6.94
C ASP A 145 20.73 1.71 -6.80
N ILE A 146 21.44 2.37 -7.72
CA ILE A 146 21.47 3.84 -7.81
C ILE A 146 20.26 4.37 -8.59
N HIS A 147 19.75 3.59 -9.55
CA HIS A 147 18.62 3.96 -10.37
C HIS A 147 17.32 3.64 -9.63
N PRO A 148 16.32 4.53 -9.72
CA PRO A 148 15.00 4.23 -9.19
C PRO A 148 14.31 3.14 -10.01
N LEU A 149 13.43 2.39 -9.35
CA LEU A 149 12.53 1.46 -10.02
C LEU A 149 11.20 2.17 -10.31
N TYR A 150 10.64 1.88 -11.48
CA TYR A 150 9.37 2.42 -11.96
C TYR A 150 8.29 1.36 -11.89
N LEU A 151 7.09 1.75 -11.46
CA LEU A 151 5.92 0.88 -11.48
C LEU A 151 5.55 0.58 -12.93
N TYR A 152 5.42 -0.70 -13.25
CA TYR A 152 5.12 -1.18 -14.60
C TYR A 152 3.93 -2.13 -14.57
N PHE A 153 3.12 -2.07 -15.62
CA PHE A 153 2.02 -2.97 -15.88
C PHE A 153 2.13 -3.47 -17.30
N ASP A 154 2.12 -4.77 -17.47
CA ASP A 154 2.32 -5.35 -18.78
C ASP A 154 1.02 -5.33 -19.58
N THR A 155 0.91 -4.39 -20.51
CA THR A 155 -0.21 -4.28 -21.45
C THR A 155 0.36 -4.35 -22.86
N GLU A 156 -0.42 -4.80 -23.85
CA GLU A 156 0.01 -4.85 -25.25
C GLU A 156 0.64 -3.53 -25.73
N HIS A 157 0.11 -2.40 -25.27
CA HIS A 157 0.67 -1.09 -25.54
C HIS A 157 2.07 -0.88 -24.92
N ASN A 158 2.23 -1.23 -23.63
CA ASN A 158 3.50 -1.08 -22.93
C ASN A 158 4.54 -2.10 -23.45
N LYS A 159 4.11 -3.32 -23.82
CA LYS A 159 4.95 -4.36 -24.46
C LYS A 159 5.64 -3.81 -25.70
N LYS A 160 4.93 -3.08 -26.57
CA LYS A 160 5.53 -2.51 -27.78
C LYS A 160 6.67 -1.53 -27.47
N GLN A 161 6.47 -0.63 -26.50
CA GLN A 161 7.53 0.28 -26.04
C GLN A 161 8.71 -0.46 -25.39
N LEU A 162 8.47 -1.64 -24.82
CA LEU A 162 9.52 -2.46 -24.21
C LEU A 162 10.30 -3.30 -25.22
N LEU A 163 9.63 -3.94 -26.18
CA LEU A 163 10.24 -4.78 -27.21
C LEU A 163 11.21 -3.95 -28.09
N GLU A 164 10.94 -2.66 -28.26
CA GLU A 164 11.87 -1.71 -28.91
C GLU A 164 13.15 -1.46 -28.08
N LYS A 165 13.13 -1.72 -26.77
CA LYS A 165 14.26 -1.48 -25.84
C LYS A 165 14.94 -2.76 -25.34
N ARG A 166 14.35 -3.95 -25.51
CA ARG A 166 14.86 -5.21 -24.93
C ARG A 166 14.37 -6.47 -25.67
N GLN A 167 15.25 -7.45 -25.82
CA GLN A 167 14.94 -8.78 -26.39
C GLN A 167 14.61 -9.87 -25.33
N GLU A 168 14.89 -9.65 -24.04
CA GLU A 168 14.73 -10.65 -22.96
C GLU A 168 13.57 -10.33 -22.00
N SER A 169 12.89 -11.37 -21.50
CA SER A 169 11.74 -11.31 -20.59
C SER A 169 12.10 -10.89 -19.15
N TYR A 170 11.16 -10.23 -18.47
CA TYR A 170 11.21 -9.78 -17.06
C TYR A 170 10.46 -10.75 -16.14
N SER A 171 10.54 -12.04 -16.43
CA SER A 171 9.69 -13.07 -15.83
C SER A 171 10.09 -13.43 -14.40
N TRP A 172 11.13 -12.83 -13.81
CA TRP A 172 11.65 -13.20 -12.49
C TRP A 172 11.90 -12.01 -11.57
N CYS A 173 11.68 -12.22 -10.28
CA CYS A 173 11.92 -11.24 -9.24
C CYS A 173 13.33 -11.41 -8.64
N ASP A 174 14.21 -10.40 -8.79
CA ASP A 174 15.60 -10.47 -8.32
C ASP A 174 15.77 -10.55 -6.79
N VAL A 175 14.70 -10.35 -6.02
CA VAL A 175 14.74 -10.40 -4.55
C VAL A 175 14.32 -11.75 -3.98
N CYS A 176 13.31 -12.38 -4.57
CA CYS A 176 12.79 -13.65 -4.03
C CYS A 176 13.00 -14.83 -4.96
N GLU A 177 13.56 -14.61 -6.16
CA GLU A 177 13.79 -15.66 -7.14
C GLU A 177 12.49 -16.44 -7.41
N GLU A 178 11.40 -15.70 -7.62
CA GLU A 178 10.09 -16.26 -8.01
C GLU A 178 9.61 -15.55 -9.28
N GLU A 179 8.78 -16.24 -10.05
CA GLU A 179 8.24 -15.73 -11.30
C GLU A 179 7.36 -14.48 -11.09
N ILE A 180 7.48 -13.50 -11.98
CA ILE A 180 6.57 -12.35 -12.09
C ILE A 180 5.56 -12.68 -13.20
N HIS A 181 4.32 -12.99 -12.80
CA HIS A 181 3.26 -13.28 -13.75
C HIS A 181 2.94 -12.07 -14.64
N GLU A 182 2.75 -12.33 -15.94
CA GLU A 182 2.66 -11.34 -17.04
C GLU A 182 1.46 -10.39 -17.00
N ASN A 183 0.69 -10.34 -15.92
CA ASN A 183 -0.48 -9.47 -15.80
C ASN A 183 -0.61 -8.88 -14.38
N LEU A 184 0.50 -8.77 -13.65
CA LEU A 184 0.53 -8.13 -12.34
C LEU A 184 1.33 -6.83 -12.41
N LEU A 185 1.03 -5.90 -11.51
CA LEU A 185 1.90 -4.75 -11.28
C LEU A 185 3.21 -5.22 -10.65
N PHE A 186 4.33 -4.71 -11.16
CA PHE A 186 5.67 -4.93 -10.63
C PHE A 186 6.54 -3.68 -10.81
N TYR A 187 7.75 -3.70 -10.27
CA TYR A 187 8.70 -2.60 -10.39
C TYR A 187 9.88 -3.00 -11.26
N ILE A 188 10.29 -2.12 -12.16
CA ILE A 188 11.40 -2.39 -13.09
C ILE A 188 12.35 -1.20 -13.17
N CYS A 189 13.64 -1.48 -13.32
CA CYS A 189 14.64 -0.52 -13.78
C CYS A 189 15.14 -0.97 -15.14
N PHE A 190 15.00 -0.12 -16.16
CA PHE A 190 15.43 -0.44 -17.52
C PHE A 190 16.95 -0.42 -17.67
N ASP A 191 17.63 0.46 -16.93
CA ASP A 191 19.08 0.62 -17.00
C ASP A 191 19.81 -0.55 -16.35
N CYS A 192 19.37 -0.94 -15.14
CA CYS A 192 19.98 -2.01 -14.35
C CYS A 192 19.39 -3.39 -14.58
N ARG A 193 18.34 -3.50 -15.40
CA ARG A 193 17.71 -4.78 -15.76
C ARG A 193 17.08 -5.54 -14.58
N ILE A 194 16.75 -4.83 -13.50
CA ILE A 194 16.13 -5.39 -12.29
C ILE A 194 14.61 -5.36 -12.42
N SER A 195 13.95 -6.47 -12.08
CA SER A 195 12.49 -6.59 -11.95
C SER A 195 12.12 -7.16 -10.59
N LEU A 196 11.25 -6.47 -9.85
CA LEU A 196 10.84 -6.86 -8.50
C LEU A 196 9.32 -6.91 -8.35
N HIS A 197 8.80 -7.92 -7.67
CA HIS A 197 7.40 -7.89 -7.21
C HIS A 197 7.16 -6.67 -6.31
N VAL A 198 5.94 -6.12 -6.38
CA VAL A 198 5.48 -5.07 -5.46
C VAL A 198 5.67 -5.48 -3.99
N LYS A 199 5.35 -6.72 -3.62
CA LYS A 199 5.53 -7.26 -2.25
C LYS A 199 7.00 -7.24 -1.81
N CYS A 200 7.93 -7.53 -2.71
CA CYS A 200 9.36 -7.63 -2.40
C CYS A 200 9.99 -6.25 -2.14
N ILE A 201 9.53 -5.22 -2.87
CA ILE A 201 10.04 -3.86 -2.70
C ILE A 201 9.27 -3.04 -1.67
N LEU A 202 7.97 -3.28 -1.45
CA LEU A 202 7.18 -2.52 -0.48
C LEU A 202 6.95 -3.25 0.85
N GLY A 203 7.07 -4.57 0.88
CA GLY A 203 6.67 -5.41 2.01
C GLY A 203 5.15 -5.60 2.08
N ASN A 204 4.70 -6.42 3.03
CA ASN A 204 3.28 -6.65 3.28
C ASN A 204 2.59 -5.48 4.01
N TYR A 205 3.37 -4.63 4.69
CA TYR A 205 2.88 -3.54 5.54
C TYR A 205 3.52 -2.18 5.19
N PRO A 206 3.39 -1.70 3.94
CA PRO A 206 4.18 -0.57 3.43
C PRO A 206 3.89 0.77 4.11
N TYR A 207 2.77 0.90 4.80
CA TYR A 207 2.35 2.13 5.47
C TYR A 207 2.39 2.04 7.00
N MET A 208 2.90 0.92 7.52
CA MET A 208 3.25 0.80 8.93
C MET A 208 4.67 1.32 9.15
N LYS A 209 4.89 2.00 10.27
CA LYS A 209 6.13 2.73 10.53
C LYS A 209 7.02 1.93 11.49
N PRO A 210 8.26 1.57 11.10
CA PRO A 210 9.25 1.05 12.03
C PRO A 210 9.48 2.02 13.19
N GLY A 211 9.75 1.47 14.38
CA GLY A 211 9.92 2.22 15.62
C GLY A 211 8.61 2.68 16.27
N HIS A 212 7.45 2.43 15.63
CA HIS A 212 6.15 2.74 16.21
C HIS A 212 5.63 1.58 17.04
N ASN A 213 5.02 1.89 18.18
CA ASN A 213 4.36 0.92 19.05
C ASN A 213 2.88 0.87 18.73
N ILE A 214 2.36 -0.33 18.64
CA ILE A 214 0.94 -0.63 18.41
C ILE A 214 0.45 -1.58 19.48
N LYS A 215 -0.85 -1.55 19.76
CA LYS A 215 -1.50 -2.53 20.61
C LYS A 215 -2.30 -3.51 19.74
N VAL A 216 -2.06 -4.80 19.93
CA VAL A 216 -2.80 -5.88 19.24
C VAL A 216 -3.38 -6.78 20.31
N GLU A 217 -4.69 -6.74 20.47
CA GLU A 217 -5.39 -7.32 21.63
C GLU A 217 -4.76 -6.79 22.94
N ASP A 218 -4.14 -7.64 23.75
CA ASP A 218 -3.51 -7.26 25.02
C ASP A 218 -2.00 -6.98 24.91
N LEU A 219 -1.40 -7.22 23.75
CA LEU A 219 0.04 -7.12 23.53
C LEU A 219 0.47 -5.74 23.05
N ASN A 220 1.59 -5.23 23.59
CA ASN A 220 2.24 -4.00 23.18
C ASN A 220 3.40 -4.30 22.23
N ILE A 221 3.11 -4.20 20.94
CA ILE A 221 3.98 -4.62 19.87
C ILE A 221 4.78 -3.43 19.33
N GLN A 222 6.10 -3.56 19.31
CA GLN A 222 6.98 -2.67 18.57
C GLN A 222 7.13 -3.15 17.12
N ILE A 223 6.85 -2.26 16.16
CA ILE A 223 7.12 -2.52 14.75
C ILE A 223 8.61 -2.28 14.51
N ALA A 224 9.34 -3.29 14.02
CA ALA A 224 10.78 -3.20 13.77
C ALA A 224 11.12 -3.51 12.31
N SER A 225 12.15 -2.83 11.79
CA SER A 225 12.74 -3.15 10.49
C SER A 225 13.45 -4.49 10.53
N ASN A 226 13.19 -5.35 9.56
CA ASN A 226 13.83 -6.65 9.37
C ASN A 226 14.95 -6.55 8.32
N THR A 227 15.92 -5.67 8.58
CA THR A 227 17.04 -5.40 7.66
C THR A 227 18.37 -5.96 8.18
N GLY A 228 18.35 -6.69 9.30
CA GLY A 228 19.53 -7.32 9.89
C GLY A 228 20.08 -8.47 9.04
N ALA A 229 21.31 -8.88 9.35
CA ALA A 229 21.97 -10.02 8.68
C ALA A 229 21.25 -11.36 8.93
N CYS A 230 20.65 -11.52 10.11
CA CYS A 230 19.89 -12.70 10.47
C CYS A 230 18.39 -12.36 10.54
N ARG A 231 17.57 -13.16 9.84
CA ARG A 231 16.12 -13.09 9.95
C ARG A 231 15.68 -13.76 11.25
N PRO A 232 14.86 -13.11 12.09
CA PRO A 232 14.40 -13.74 13.32
C PRO A 232 13.39 -14.85 13.01
N MET A 233 13.31 -15.82 13.90
CA MET A 233 12.31 -16.88 13.84
C MET A 233 10.99 -16.40 14.45
N CYS A 234 9.89 -16.68 13.77
CA CYS A 234 8.55 -16.40 14.28
C CYS A 234 8.21 -17.32 15.44
N HIS A 235 7.70 -16.77 16.53
CA HIS A 235 7.21 -17.55 17.66
C HIS A 235 5.94 -18.35 17.33
N LYS A 236 5.12 -17.86 16.38
CA LYS A 236 3.87 -18.55 16.03
C LYS A 236 4.00 -19.58 14.91
N CYS A 237 4.59 -19.20 13.78
CA CYS A 237 4.67 -20.08 12.60
C CYS A 237 6.01 -20.81 12.48
N HIS A 238 6.92 -20.61 13.44
CA HIS A 238 8.26 -21.22 13.50
C HIS A 238 9.11 -21.03 12.24
N SER A 239 8.72 -20.10 11.36
CA SER A 239 9.42 -19.80 10.11
C SER A 239 10.29 -18.55 10.29
N LEU A 240 11.37 -18.46 9.51
CA LEU A 240 12.17 -17.24 9.43
C LEU A 240 11.35 -16.11 8.81
N CYS A 241 11.30 -14.95 9.47
CA CYS A 241 10.55 -13.81 8.98
C CYS A 241 11.20 -13.22 7.74
N ARG A 242 10.48 -13.28 6.61
CA ARG A 242 10.97 -12.85 5.28
C ARG A 242 10.53 -11.44 4.91
N ASP A 243 9.52 -10.88 5.58
CA ASP A 243 9.02 -9.54 5.28
C ASP A 243 10.01 -8.46 5.72
N LYS A 244 9.84 -7.24 5.22
CA LYS A 244 10.63 -6.06 5.61
C LYS A 244 10.37 -5.63 7.04
N LEU A 245 9.20 -5.93 7.59
CA LEU A 245 8.86 -5.63 8.98
C LEU A 245 8.72 -6.91 9.80
N VAL A 246 9.09 -6.82 11.07
CA VAL A 246 8.78 -7.80 12.11
C VAL A 246 8.13 -7.10 13.28
N PHE A 247 7.37 -7.86 14.04
CA PHE A 247 6.58 -7.37 15.17
C PHE A 247 7.16 -7.99 16.44
N LYS A 248 7.61 -7.15 17.36
CA LYS A 248 8.36 -7.59 18.55
C LYS A 248 7.65 -7.16 19.83
N GLU A 249 7.72 -8.00 20.84
CA GLU A 249 7.31 -7.68 22.20
C GLU A 249 8.18 -8.48 23.15
N GLU A 250 8.93 -7.79 24.00
CA GLU A 250 9.94 -8.43 24.86
C GLU A 250 10.83 -9.39 24.04
N ASP A 251 10.84 -10.68 24.39
CA ASP A 251 11.60 -11.73 23.69
C ASP A 251 10.83 -12.36 22.50
N LEU A 252 9.55 -12.01 22.32
CA LEU A 252 8.70 -12.52 21.26
C LEU A 252 8.94 -11.78 19.94
N CYS A 253 8.86 -12.54 18.85
CA CYS A 253 8.97 -12.04 17.48
C CYS A 253 7.95 -12.73 16.56
N PHE A 254 7.25 -11.93 15.77
CA PHE A 254 6.20 -12.37 14.86
C PHE A 254 6.42 -11.80 13.46
N CYS A 255 6.13 -12.60 12.42
CA CYS A 255 6.29 -12.16 11.03
C CYS A 255 5.10 -11.34 10.49
N SER A 256 3.96 -11.36 11.18
CA SER A 256 2.73 -10.71 10.72
C SER A 256 1.77 -10.45 11.88
N LEU A 257 0.84 -9.50 11.70
CA LEU A 257 -0.27 -9.28 12.63
C LEU A 257 -1.14 -10.54 12.80
N THR A 258 -1.24 -11.37 11.76
CA THR A 258 -1.95 -12.64 11.80
C THR A 258 -1.26 -13.65 12.72
N CYS A 259 0.08 -13.72 12.70
CA CYS A 259 0.84 -14.56 13.62
C CYS A 259 0.65 -14.16 15.08
N ILE A 260 0.55 -12.85 15.37
CA ILE A 260 0.26 -12.35 16.72
C ILE A 260 -1.12 -12.83 17.17
N ARG A 261 -2.14 -12.65 16.32
CA ARG A 261 -3.53 -13.04 16.64
C ARG A 261 -3.75 -14.53 16.83
N TYR A 262 -2.96 -15.39 16.17
CA TYR A 262 -3.05 -16.83 16.37
C TYR A 262 -2.16 -17.34 17.51
N TYR A 263 -1.29 -16.49 18.06
CA TYR A 263 -0.47 -16.83 19.22
C TYR A 263 -1.26 -16.69 20.52
N LEU A 264 -2.06 -15.63 20.61
CA LEU A 264 -3.11 -15.44 21.61
C LEU A 264 -4.25 -16.46 21.41
#